data_AF-A0A951VKH5-F1
#
_entry.id   AF-A0A951VKH5-F1
#
_cell.length_a   1.000
_cell.length_b   1.000
_cell.length_c   1.000
_cell.angle_alpha   90.00
_cell.angle_beta   90.00
_cell.angle_gamma   90.00
#
_symmetry.space_group_name_H-M   'P 1'
#
loop_
_entity.id
_entity.type
_entity.pdbx_description
1 polymer ?
#
loop_
_entity_poly.entity_id
_entity_poly.type
_entity_poly.pdbx_seq_one_letter_code
_entity_poly.pdbx_strand_id
1 'polypeptide(L)'
;MKHNEQELLTLKEDINQMWRLVISQVEKAKQAFLTNDNETALEIIRLEKRVNAFELKIERSCENYIALFNPVAIDLRLILSIMKISITLERIADYA
;
A
#
# COMPACT_ATOMS: atom_id res chain seq x y z
N MET A 1 -18.68 -2.89 -18.35
CA MET A 1 -18.20 -2.09 -17.19
C MET A 1 -17.53 -0.85 -17.75
N LYS A 2 -17.76 0.32 -17.15
CA LYS A 2 -17.06 1.54 -17.61
C LYS A 2 -15.59 1.43 -17.21
N HIS A 3 -14.67 1.85 -18.07
CA HIS A 3 -13.23 1.67 -17.88
C HIS A 3 -12.71 2.27 -16.55
N ASN A 4 -13.28 3.40 -16.11
CA ASN A 4 -13.00 4.00 -14.81
C ASN A 4 -13.35 3.10 -13.60
N GLU A 5 -14.44 2.33 -13.67
CA GLU A 5 -14.84 1.41 -12.59
C GLU A 5 -13.81 0.28 -12.42
N GLN A 6 -13.20 -0.18 -13.54
CA GLN A 6 -12.15 -1.19 -13.51
C GLN A 6 -10.87 -0.64 -12.90
N GLU A 7 -10.43 0.55 -13.30
CA GLU A 7 -9.26 1.22 -12.72
C GLU A 7 -9.42 1.43 -11.20
N LEU A 8 -10.60 1.85 -10.77
CA LEU A 8 -10.89 2.03 -9.34
C LEU A 8 -10.87 0.69 -8.58
N LEU A 9 -11.35 -0.41 -9.20
CA LEU A 9 -11.27 -1.74 -8.62
C LEU A 9 -9.81 -2.19 -8.46
N THR A 10 -8.98 -1.96 -9.48
CA THR A 10 -7.55 -2.28 -9.46
C THR A 10 -6.83 -1.52 -8.35
N LEU A 11 -7.09 -0.22 -8.19
CA LEU A 11 -6.57 0.60 -7.09
C LEU A 11 -6.95 0.04 -5.71
N LYS A 12 -8.20 -0.42 -5.55
CA LYS A 12 -8.67 -1.05 -4.32
C LYS A 12 -7.99 -2.39 -4.05
N GLU A 13 -7.68 -3.17 -5.09
CA GLU A 13 -6.94 -4.42 -4.92
C GLU A 13 -5.48 -4.15 -4.55
N ASP A 14 -4.83 -3.18 -5.21
CA ASP A 14 -3.45 -2.80 -4.92
C ASP A 14 -3.26 -2.34 -3.46
N ILE A 15 -4.15 -1.49 -2.94
CA ILE A 15 -4.08 -1.07 -1.54
C ILE A 15 -4.33 -2.24 -0.57
N ASN A 16 -5.21 -3.18 -0.90
CA ASN A 16 -5.44 -4.38 -0.09
C ASN A 16 -4.22 -5.31 -0.09
N GLN A 17 -3.50 -5.42 -1.22
CA GLN A 17 -2.26 -6.19 -1.29
C GLN A 17 -1.16 -5.55 -0.45
N MET A 18 -1.00 -4.23 -0.55
CA MET A 18 -0.07 -3.47 0.30
C MET A 18 -0.41 -3.67 1.79
N TRP A 19 -1.68 -3.56 2.16
CA TRP A 19 -2.16 -3.79 3.54
C TRP A 19 -1.77 -5.17 4.09
N ARG A 20 -1.97 -6.24 3.30
CA ARG A 20 -1.58 -7.61 3.71
C ARG A 20 -0.07 -7.75 3.93
N LEU A 21 0.74 -7.10 3.10
CA LEU A 21 2.19 -7.11 3.25
C LEU A 21 2.63 -6.42 4.54
N VAL A 22 2.07 -5.25 4.82
CA VAL A 22 2.37 -4.48 6.04
C VAL A 22 1.99 -5.27 7.30
N ILE A 23 0.80 -5.88 7.33
CA ILE A 23 0.39 -6.75 8.45
C ILE A 23 1.39 -7.88 8.65
N SER A 24 1.78 -8.56 7.57
CA SER A 24 2.72 -9.67 7.67
C SER A 24 4.09 -9.21 8.19
N GLN A 25 4.56 -8.03 7.79
CA GLN A 25 5.81 -7.47 8.31
C GLN A 25 5.73 -7.17 9.81
N VAL A 26 4.66 -6.52 10.27
CA VAL A 26 4.44 -6.22 11.69
C VAL A 26 4.38 -7.49 12.53
N GLU A 27 3.68 -8.54 12.06
CA GLU A 27 3.60 -9.82 12.75
C GLU A 27 4.97 -10.52 12.83
N LYS A 28 5.71 -10.55 11.72
CA LYS A 28 7.06 -11.13 11.67
C LYS A 28 8.04 -10.35 12.54
N ALA A 29 7.97 -9.02 12.55
CA ALA A 29 8.82 -8.16 13.37
C ALA A 29 8.63 -8.45 14.85
N LYS A 30 7.36 -8.53 15.29
CA LYS A 30 7.00 -8.93 16.65
C LYS A 30 7.58 -10.31 16.99
N GLN A 31 7.41 -11.29 16.10
CA GLN A 31 7.92 -12.65 16.34
C GLN A 31 9.44 -12.66 16.45
N ALA A 32 10.13 -12.08 15.47
CA ALA A 32 11.60 -12.01 15.41
C ALA A 32 12.19 -11.36 16.67
N PHE A 33 11.56 -10.28 17.14
CA PHE A 33 11.95 -9.60 18.38
C PHE A 33 11.78 -10.49 19.61
N LEU A 34 10.65 -11.19 19.75
CA LEU A 34 10.38 -12.06 20.90
C LEU A 34 11.26 -13.31 20.94
N THR A 35 11.65 -13.84 19.78
CA THR A 35 12.47 -15.07 19.67
C THR A 35 13.95 -14.80 19.45
N ASN A 36 14.37 -13.53 19.34
CA ASN A 36 15.71 -13.10 18.96
C ASN A 36 16.18 -13.75 17.63
N ASP A 37 15.27 -13.86 16.67
CA ASP A 37 15.50 -14.46 15.36
C ASP A 37 15.98 -13.42 14.34
N ASN A 38 17.30 -13.36 14.16
CA ASN A 38 17.93 -12.44 13.24
C ASN A 38 17.67 -12.76 11.76
N GLU A 39 17.35 -14.01 11.41
CA GLU A 39 17.10 -14.39 10.02
C GLU A 39 15.77 -13.79 9.54
N THR A 40 14.72 -13.94 10.35
CA THR A 40 13.42 -13.31 10.08
C THR A 40 13.53 -11.79 10.04
N ALA A 41 14.31 -11.17 10.94
CA ALA A 41 14.55 -9.73 10.92
C ALA A 41 15.18 -9.25 9.59
N LEU A 42 16.17 -9.99 9.07
CA LEU A 42 16.79 -9.67 7.77
C LEU A 42 15.83 -9.88 6.59
N GLU A 43 14.88 -10.82 6.70
CA GLU A 43 13.84 -11.02 5.69
C GLU A 43 12.91 -9.79 5.60
N ILE A 44 12.50 -9.24 6.75
CA ILE A 44 11.60 -8.07 6.83
C ILE A 44 12.21 -6.87 6.09
N ILE A 45 13.49 -6.56 6.35
CA ILE A 45 14.23 -5.48 5.68
C ILE A 45 14.24 -5.66 4.16
N ARG A 46 14.32 -6.90 3.66
CA ARG A 46 14.28 -7.15 2.20
C ARG A 46 12.89 -6.93 1.62
N LEU A 47 11.84 -7.22 2.40
CA LEU A 47 10.45 -7.10 1.98
C LEU A 47 9.95 -5.65 2.03
N GLU A 48 10.54 -4.77 2.83
CA GLU A 48 10.27 -3.32 2.90
C GLU A 48 10.22 -2.69 1.50
N LYS A 49 11.21 -3.01 0.65
CA LYS A 49 11.28 -2.52 -0.75
C LYS A 49 10.03 -2.80 -1.58
N ARG A 50 9.29 -3.89 -1.26
CA ARG A 50 8.05 -4.21 -1.96
C ARG A 50 6.93 -3.27 -1.53
N VAL A 51 6.85 -2.89 -0.26
CA VAL A 51 5.86 -1.94 0.26
C VAL A 51 6.08 -0.58 -0.39
N ASN A 52 7.34 -0.11 -0.48
CA ASN A 52 7.67 1.17 -1.11
C ASN A 52 7.34 1.15 -2.61
N ALA A 53 7.55 0.02 -3.28
CA ALA A 53 7.13 -0.13 -4.68
C ALA A 53 5.60 -0.10 -4.86
N PHE A 54 4.84 -0.65 -3.90
CA PHE A 54 3.38 -0.58 -3.92
C PHE A 54 2.87 0.85 -3.67
N GLU A 55 3.49 1.57 -2.73
CA GLU A 55 3.17 2.97 -2.44
C GLU A 55 3.30 3.83 -3.70
N LEU A 56 4.45 3.79 -4.37
CA LEU A 56 4.70 4.51 -5.62
C LEU A 56 3.76 4.08 -6.76
N LYS A 57 3.42 2.78 -6.83
CA LYS A 57 2.47 2.28 -7.83
C LYS A 57 1.08 2.88 -7.59
N ILE A 58 0.61 2.87 -6.36
CA ILE A 58 -0.71 3.38 -5.98
C ILE A 58 -0.78 4.89 -6.21
N GLU A 59 0.26 5.64 -5.83
CA GLU A 59 0.35 7.08 -6.08
C GLU A 59 0.19 7.39 -7.57
N ARG A 60 0.98 6.76 -8.43
CA ARG A 60 0.90 6.95 -9.89
C ARG A 60 -0.46 6.56 -10.46
N SER A 61 -1.06 5.47 -9.99
CA SER A 61 -2.39 5.05 -10.44
C SER A 61 -3.46 6.06 -10.03
N CYS A 62 -3.36 6.64 -8.84
CA CYS A 62 -4.25 7.72 -8.39
C CYS A 62 -4.09 8.99 -9.25
N GLU A 63 -2.86 9.42 -9.53
CA GLU A 63 -2.57 10.56 -10.41
C GLU A 63 -3.15 10.35 -11.82
N ASN A 64 -2.90 9.17 -12.41
CA ASN A 64 -3.43 8.80 -13.72
C ASN A 64 -4.96 8.81 -13.73
N TYR A 65 -5.59 8.26 -12.69
CA TYR A 65 -7.05 8.25 -12.56
C TYR A 65 -7.63 9.67 -12.52
N ILE A 66 -7.00 10.57 -11.76
CA ILE A 66 -7.41 11.97 -11.68
C ILE A 66 -7.28 12.65 -13.04
N ALA A 67 -6.12 12.49 -13.70
CA ALA A 67 -5.84 13.13 -14.99
C ALA A 67 -6.77 12.64 -16.11
N LEU A 68 -7.05 11.33 -16.16
CA LEU A 68 -7.86 10.72 -17.23
C LEU A 68 -9.36 10.96 -17.05
N PHE A 69 -9.87 10.86 -15.82
CA PHE A 69 -11.31 10.81 -15.57
C PHE A 69 -11.89 12.05 -14.89
N ASN A 70 -11.04 12.97 -14.41
CA ASN A 70 -11.44 14.21 -13.74
C ASN A 70 -12.57 13.98 -12.69
N PRO A 71 -12.37 13.06 -11.73
CA PRO A 71 -13.40 12.70 -10.78
C PRO A 71 -13.77 13.89 -9.89
N VAL A 72 -15.01 13.89 -9.41
CA VAL A 72 -15.55 14.96 -8.56
C VAL A 72 -16.18 14.42 -7.28
N ALA A 73 -16.35 15.30 -6.30
CA ALA A 73 -17.06 15.03 -5.06
C ALA A 73 -16.60 13.74 -4.34
N ILE A 74 -17.36 12.65 -4.44
CA ILE A 74 -17.13 11.41 -3.70
C ILE A 74 -15.93 10.65 -4.27
N ASP A 75 -15.83 10.55 -5.60
CA ASP A 75 -14.77 9.78 -6.26
C ASP A 75 -13.41 10.45 -6.05
N LEU A 76 -13.34 11.78 -6.16
CA LEU A 76 -12.10 12.51 -5.88
C LEU A 76 -11.65 12.31 -4.43
N ARG A 77 -12.57 12.41 -3.46
CA ARG A 77 -12.26 12.18 -2.05
C ARG A 77 -11.78 10.75 -1.79
N LEU A 78 -12.35 9.76 -2.48
CA LEU A 78 -11.92 8.38 -2.37
C LEU A 78 -10.47 8.21 -2.86
N ILE A 79 -10.13 8.71 -4.05
CA ILE A 79 -8.78 8.61 -4.61
C ILE A 79 -7.74 9.30 -3.72
N LEU A 80 -8.02 10.51 -3.26
CA LEU A 80 -7.14 11.23 -2.33
C LEU A 80 -6.98 10.50 -0.99
N SER A 81 -8.02 9.80 -0.53
CA SER A 81 -7.94 8.99 0.69
C SER A 81 -7.07 7.77 0.48
N ILE A 82 -7.15 7.10 -0.69
CA ILE A 82 -6.29 5.96 -1.03
C ILE A 82 -4.81 6.39 -1.02
N MET A 83 -4.46 7.54 -1.62
CA MET A 83 -3.09 8.07 -1.57
C MET A 83 -2.60 8.31 -0.12
N LYS A 84 -3.45 8.89 0.74
CA LYS A 84 -3.06 9.11 2.14
C LYS A 84 -2.89 7.80 2.92
N ILE A 85 -3.72 6.81 2.62
CA ILE A 85 -3.65 5.49 3.27
C ILE A 85 -2.37 4.77 2.83
N SER A 86 -1.98 4.81 1.55
CA SER A 86 -0.74 4.16 1.09
C SER A 86 0.49 4.73 1.81
N ILE A 87 0.60 6.06 1.93
CA ILE A 87 1.69 6.70 2.70
C ILE A 87 1.67 6.24 4.16
N THR A 88 0.48 6.16 4.78
CA THR A 88 0.38 5.73 6.18
C THR A 88 0.80 4.26 6.34
N LEU A 89 0.47 3.41 5.37
CA LEU A 89 0.85 2.00 5.36
C LEU A 89 2.34 1.78 5.18
N GLU A 90 2.97 2.54 4.28
CA GLU A 90 4.41 2.52 4.09
C GLU A 90 5.13 2.90 5.38
N ARG A 91 4.71 3.98 6.05
CA ARG A 91 5.29 4.37 7.34
C ARG A 91 5.13 3.32 8.44
N ILE A 92 4.04 2.55 8.44
CA ILE A 92 3.86 1.44 9.40
C ILE A 92 4.86 0.32 9.09
N ALA A 93 5.09 0.01 7.82
CA ALA A 93 6.11 -0.96 7.40
C ALA A 93 7.52 -0.51 7.77
N ASP A 94 7.86 0.76 7.60
CA ASP A 94 9.17 1.30 7.98
C ASP A 94 9.49 1.18 9.47
N TYR A 95 8.45 1.16 10.32
CA TYR A 95 8.59 0.98 11.76
C TYR A 95 8.59 -0.48 12.22
N ALA A 96 8.20 -1.42 11.36
CA ALA A 96 8.09 -2.84 11.67
C ALA A 96 9.48 -3.51 11.62
#